data_AF-A0ABD0RIS6-F1
#
_entry.id   AF-A0ABD0RIS6-F1
#
_cell.length_a   1.000
_cell.length_b   1.000
_cell.length_c   1.000
_cell.angle_alpha   90.00
_cell.angle_beta   90.00
_cell.angle_gamma   90.00
#
_symmetry.space_group_name_H-M   'P 1'
#
loop_
_entity.id
_entity.type
_entity.pdbx_description
1 polymer ?
#
loop_
_entity_poly.entity_id
_entity_poly.type
_entity_poly.pdbx_seq_one_letter_code
_entity_poly.pdbx_strand_id
1 'polypeptide(L)'
;MSISAEVHAAPPALPEARPISNSQDQKLVEQLAETIKVIGDRLDHDKAFNDMIDGLVKVADKKSFWKLVEKVFTDGQINWGRIIVLFYSVGKLSAK
;
A
#
# COMPACT_ATOMS: atom_id res chain seq x y z
N MET A 1 34.20 -16.40 63.49
CA MET A 1 32.82 -15.86 63.40
C MET A 1 32.33 -16.11 61.99
N SER A 2 31.21 -16.81 61.87
CA SER A 2 30.70 -17.41 60.63
C SER A 2 30.08 -16.38 59.68
N ILE A 3 30.34 -16.56 58.39
CA ILE A 3 29.74 -15.81 57.28
C ILE A 3 28.27 -16.23 57.10
N SER A 4 27.32 -15.33 57.38
CA SER A 4 25.94 -15.47 56.89
C SER A 4 25.87 -14.86 55.50
N ALA A 5 25.72 -15.73 54.50
CA ALA A 5 25.28 -15.36 53.17
C ALA A 5 23.76 -15.15 53.23
N GLU A 6 23.29 -13.93 52.98
CA GLU A 6 21.86 -13.68 52.77
C GLU A 6 21.61 -13.28 51.31
N VAL A 7 20.67 -14.02 50.73
CA VAL A 7 20.39 -14.19 49.32
C VAL A 7 19.70 -12.93 48.78
N HIS A 8 20.37 -12.21 47.89
CA HIS A 8 19.75 -11.11 47.15
C HIS A 8 18.82 -11.70 46.06
N ALA A 9 17.56 -11.96 46.42
CA ALA A 9 16.55 -12.40 45.46
C ALA A 9 16.21 -11.25 44.51
N ALA A 10 16.60 -11.39 43.23
CA ALA A 10 16.23 -10.46 42.18
C ALA A 10 14.70 -10.49 41.92
N PRO A 11 14.05 -9.37 41.56
CA PRO A 11 12.62 -9.35 41.25
C PRO A 11 12.27 -10.26 40.06
N PRO A 12 11.05 -10.80 39.99
CA PRO A 12 10.59 -11.54 38.81
C PRO A 12 10.66 -10.61 37.59
N ALA A 13 11.48 -10.99 36.60
CA ALA A 13 11.59 -10.24 35.36
C ALA A 13 10.21 -10.22 34.68
N LEU A 14 9.71 -9.01 34.39
CA LEU A 14 8.53 -8.84 33.54
C LEU A 14 8.81 -9.45 32.15
N PRO A 15 7.80 -10.03 31.46
CA PRO A 15 7.98 -10.55 30.12
C PRO A 15 8.50 -9.44 29.20
N GLU A 16 9.69 -9.63 28.63
CA GLU A 16 10.24 -8.70 27.66
C GLU A 16 9.23 -8.52 26.51
N ALA A 17 8.94 -7.27 26.16
CA ALA A 17 8.11 -6.93 25.03
C ALA A 17 8.78 -7.49 23.77
N ARG A 18 8.26 -8.62 23.28
CA ARG A 18 8.76 -9.23 22.05
C ARG A 18 8.56 -8.23 20.91
N PRO A 19 9.59 -7.93 20.10
CA PRO A 19 9.40 -7.12 18.91
C PRO A 19 8.42 -7.85 18.00
N ILE A 20 7.27 -7.22 17.75
CA ILE A 20 6.29 -7.72 16.79
C ILE A 20 7.03 -7.81 15.44
N SER A 21 6.98 -9.01 14.86
CA SER A 21 7.99 -9.57 13.97
C SER A 21 7.93 -9.01 12.54
N ASN A 22 9.08 -8.64 11.98
CA ASN A 22 9.30 -8.33 10.54
C ASN A 22 8.59 -9.30 9.57
N SER A 23 8.36 -10.55 9.97
CA SER A 23 7.68 -11.57 9.17
C SER A 23 6.18 -11.33 8.97
N GLN A 24 5.51 -10.62 9.88
CA GLN A 24 4.09 -10.26 9.73
C GLN A 24 3.93 -9.12 8.73
N ASP A 25 4.77 -8.08 8.85
CA ASP A 25 4.79 -6.96 7.91
C ASP A 25 5.10 -7.43 6.49
N GLN A 26 6.05 -8.36 6.34
CA GLN A 26 6.41 -8.91 5.04
C GLN A 26 5.27 -9.70 4.39
N LYS A 27 4.51 -10.49 5.16
CA LYS A 27 3.32 -11.18 4.66
C LYS A 27 2.23 -10.21 4.24
N LEU A 28 2.02 -9.13 4.99
CA LEU A 28 1.04 -8.09 4.63
C LEU A 28 1.42 -7.41 3.32
N VAL A 29 2.71 -7.11 3.13
CA VAL A 29 3.23 -6.54 1.87
C VAL A 29 3.02 -7.50 0.70
N GLU A 30 3.33 -8.79 0.87
CA GLU A 30 3.13 -9.81 -0.17
C GLU A 30 1.65 -9.97 -0.55
N GLN A 31 0.76 -10.06 0.43
CA GLN A 31 -0.69 -10.15 0.19
C GLN A 31 -1.25 -8.92 -0.51
N LEU A 32 -0.78 -7.73 -0.11
CA LEU A 32 -1.18 -6.49 -0.77
C LEU A 32 -0.67 -6.44 -2.21
N ALA A 33 0.57 -6.87 -2.46
CA ALA A 33 1.16 -6.93 -3.79
C ALA A 33 0.39 -7.89 -4.71
N GLU A 34 0.03 -9.09 -4.23
CA GLU A 34 -0.81 -10.02 -4.99
C GLU A 34 -2.18 -9.46 -5.30
N THR A 35 -2.82 -8.82 -4.32
CA THR A 35 -4.14 -8.19 -4.50
C THR A 35 -4.08 -7.10 -5.57
N ILE A 36 -3.07 -6.22 -5.50
CA ILE A 36 -2.86 -5.17 -6.51
C ILE A 36 -2.63 -5.79 -7.89
N LYS A 37 -1.83 -6.86 -7.99
CA LYS A 37 -1.58 -7.57 -9.25
C LYS A 37 -2.88 -8.10 -9.87
N VAL A 38 -3.69 -8.80 -9.09
CA VAL A 38 -4.97 -9.37 -9.56
C VAL A 38 -5.93 -8.27 -10.02
N ILE A 39 -6.01 -7.14 -9.32
CA ILE A 39 -6.85 -6.01 -9.74
C ILE A 39 -6.29 -5.38 -11.03
N GLY A 40 -4.98 -5.22 -11.11
CA GLY A 40 -4.29 -4.74 -12.32
C GLY A 40 -4.57 -5.61 -13.53
N ASP A 41 -4.40 -6.93 -13.40
CA ASP A 41 -4.69 -7.90 -14.46
C ASP A 41 -6.16 -7.80 -14.90
N ARG A 42 -7.11 -7.68 -13.97
CA ARG A 42 -8.53 -7.51 -14.30
C ARG A 42 -8.80 -6.21 -15.07
N LEU A 43 -8.18 -5.10 -14.65
CA LEU A 43 -8.29 -3.81 -15.34
C LEU A 43 -7.69 -3.85 -16.75
N ASP A 44 -6.58 -4.57 -16.94
CA ASP A 44 -5.93 -4.72 -18.25
C ASP A 44 -6.83 -5.43 -19.28
N HIS A 45 -7.66 -6.38 -18.82
CA HIS A 45 -8.63 -7.07 -19.67
C HIS A 45 -9.93 -6.27 -19.92
N ASP A 46 -10.14 -5.14 -19.23
CA ASP A 46 -11.31 -4.27 -19.48
C ASP A 46 -11.01 -3.31 -20.64
N LYS A 47 -11.47 -3.69 -21.84
CA LYS A 47 -11.25 -2.91 -23.06
C LYS A 47 -11.87 -1.50 -22.98
N ALA A 48 -13.07 -1.36 -22.43
CA ALA A 48 -13.77 -0.06 -22.40
C ALA A 48 -13.05 0.91 -21.45
N PHE A 49 -12.59 0.41 -20.31
CA PHE A 49 -11.74 1.16 -19.39
C PHE A 49 -10.42 1.57 -20.07
N ASN A 50 -9.75 0.64 -20.75
CA ASN A 50 -8.49 0.91 -21.45
C ASN A 50 -8.64 1.94 -22.58
N ASP A 51 -9.70 1.86 -23.37
CA ASP A 51 -10.00 2.83 -24.44
C ASP A 51 -10.17 4.25 -23.86
N MET A 52 -10.77 4.37 -22.67
CA MET A 52 -10.96 5.64 -21.96
C MET A 52 -9.61 6.21 -21.46
N ILE A 53 -8.75 5.36 -20.88
CA ILE A 53 -7.40 5.75 -20.47
C ILE A 53 -6.56 6.15 -21.69
N ASP A 54 -6.63 5.41 -22.79
CA ASP A 54 -5.89 5.72 -24.02
C ASP A 54 -6.37 7.05 -24.64
N GLY A 55 -7.67 7.33 -24.56
CA GLY A 55 -8.24 8.62 -24.92
C GLY A 55 -7.64 9.75 -24.08
N LEU A 56 -7.58 9.57 -22.75
CA LEU A 56 -6.95 10.51 -21.84
C LEU A 56 -5.46 10.69 -22.15
N VAL A 57 -4.70 9.60 -22.30
CA VAL A 57 -3.24 9.64 -22.58
C VAL A 57 -2.94 10.40 -23.87
N LYS A 58 -3.80 10.34 -24.89
CA LYS A 58 -3.63 11.07 -26.15
C LYS A 58 -3.81 12.59 -26.01
N VAL A 59 -4.53 13.04 -24.98
CA VAL A 59 -4.82 14.47 -24.74
C VAL A 59 -4.14 15.02 -23.49
N ALA A 60 -3.55 14.15 -22.66
CA ALA A 60 -3.07 14.51 -21.35
C ALA A 60 -1.69 15.18 -21.41
N ASP A 61 -1.69 16.50 -21.22
CA ASP A 61 -0.58 17.18 -20.58
C ASP A 61 -0.65 17.02 -19.04
N LYS A 62 0.42 17.36 -18.34
CA LYS A 62 0.50 17.28 -16.86
C LYS A 62 -0.68 18.00 -16.17
N LYS A 63 -1.21 19.05 -16.79
CA LYS A 63 -2.33 19.84 -16.29
C LYS A 63 -3.66 19.08 -16.38
N SER A 64 -3.89 18.38 -17.48
CA SER A 64 -5.10 17.56 -17.68
C SER A 64 -5.12 16.34 -16.75
N PHE A 65 -3.96 15.73 -16.50
CA PHE A 65 -3.84 14.68 -15.48
C PHE A 65 -4.14 15.20 -14.07
N TRP A 66 -3.62 16.38 -13.69
CA TRP A 66 -3.94 16.99 -12.40
C TRP A 66 -5.44 17.22 -12.20
N LYS A 67 -6.15 17.68 -13.23
CA LYS A 67 -7.61 17.83 -13.18
C LYS A 67 -8.35 16.51 -13.01
N LEU A 68 -7.82 15.40 -13.55
CA LEU A 68 -8.37 14.08 -13.29
C LEU A 68 -8.21 13.72 -11.82
N VAL A 69 -7.02 13.90 -11.25
CA VAL A 69 -6.74 13.61 -9.84
C VAL A 69 -7.67 14.39 -8.92
N GLU A 70 -7.85 15.70 -9.18
CA GLU A 70 -8.80 16.54 -8.44
C GLU A 70 -10.21 15.95 -8.51
N LYS A 71 -10.69 15.61 -9.72
CA LYS A 71 -12.04 15.06 -9.91
C LYS A 71 -12.24 13.69 -9.27
N VAL A 72 -11.23 12.82 -9.29
CA VAL A 72 -11.33 11.45 -8.73
C VAL A 72 -11.66 11.46 -7.23
N PHE A 73 -11.28 12.51 -6.50
CA PHE A 73 -11.52 12.61 -5.05
C PHE A 73 -12.44 13.78 -4.65
N THR A 74 -13.11 14.44 -5.60
CA THR A 74 -13.96 15.63 -5.32
C THR A 74 -15.14 15.36 -4.38
N ASP A 75 -15.63 14.14 -4.29
CA ASP A 75 -16.71 13.75 -3.37
C ASP A 75 -16.19 13.37 -1.96
N GLY A 76 -14.90 13.56 -1.71
CA GLY A 76 -14.25 13.20 -0.44
C GLY A 76 -14.06 11.71 -0.21
N GLN A 77 -14.41 10.85 -1.18
CA GLN A 77 -14.29 9.40 -1.03
C GLN A 77 -12.94 8.91 -1.54
N ILE A 78 -12.11 8.45 -0.61
CA ILE A 78 -10.90 7.70 -0.93
C ILE A 78 -11.25 6.21 -0.85
N ASN A 79 -11.08 5.50 -1.96
CA ASN A 79 -11.21 4.05 -1.99
C ASN A 79 -10.11 3.43 -2.85
N TRP A 80 -9.83 2.15 -2.60
CA TRP A 80 -8.77 1.40 -3.28
C TRP A 80 -8.94 1.35 -4.80
N GLY A 81 -10.18 1.29 -5.30
CA GLY A 81 -10.45 1.31 -6.75
C GLY A 81 -9.94 2.60 -7.41
N ARG A 82 -10.21 3.76 -6.80
CA ARG A 82 -9.76 5.07 -7.30
C ARG A 82 -8.24 5.22 -7.26
N ILE A 83 -7.61 4.73 -6.19
CA ILE A 83 -6.15 4.76 -6.04
C ILE A 83 -5.47 3.92 -7.14
N ILE A 84 -5.97 2.70 -7.38
CA ILE A 84 -5.39 1.79 -8.38
C ILE A 84 -5.54 2.36 -9.79
N VAL A 85 -6.70 2.95 -10.13
CA VAL A 85 -6.92 3.62 -11.42
C VAL A 85 -5.90 4.75 -11.65
N LEU A 86 -5.59 5.53 -10.62
CA LEU A 86 -4.57 6.59 -10.72
C LEU A 86 -3.17 6.01 -10.95
N PHE A 87 -2.76 4.99 -10.19
CA PHE A 87 -1.47 4.33 -10.40
C PHE A 87 -1.33 3.75 -11.82
N TYR A 88 -2.36 3.07 -12.31
CA TYR A 88 -2.37 2.53 -13.68
C TYR A 88 -2.27 3.64 -14.73
N SER A 89 -3.05 4.72 -14.56
CA SER A 89 -3.02 5.87 -15.49
C SER A 89 -1.64 6.51 -15.56
N VAL A 90 -0.97 6.72 -14.42
CA VAL A 90 0.40 7.27 -14.37
C VAL A 90 1.40 6.29 -14.98
N GLY A 91 1.29 5.00 -14.66
CA GLY A 91 2.16 3.97 -15.22
C GLY A 91 2.09 3.93 -16.75
N LYS A 92 0.87 3.97 -17.29
CA LYS A 92 0.63 3.98 -18.75
C LYS A 92 1.08 5.27 -19.43
N LEU A 93 0.96 6.42 -18.75
CA LEU A 93 1.53 7.69 -19.21
C LEU A 93 3.07 7.69 -19.22
N SER A 94 3.70 6.98 -18.28
CA SER A 94 5.17 6.97 -18.12
C SER A 94 5.87 5.91 -18.99
N ALA A 95 5.17 4.85 -19.37
CA ALA A 95 5.68 3.79 -20.24
C ALA A 95 5.63 4.16 -21.75
N LYS A 96 5.18 5.38 -22.06
CA LYS A 96 5.00 5.91 -23.42
C LYS A 96 6.01 7.01 -23.68
#